data_AF-A0A2H0MNG5-F1
#
_entry.id   AF-A0A2H0MNG5-F1
#
_cell.length_a   1.000
_cell.length_b   1.000
_cell.length_c   1.000
_cell.angle_alpha   90.00
_cell.angle_beta   90.00
_cell.angle_gamma   90.00
#
_symmetry.space_group_name_H-M   'P 1'
#
loop_
_entity.id
_entity.type
_entity.pdbx_description
1 polymer ?
#
loop_
_entity_poly.entity_id
_entity_poly.type
_entity_poly.pdbx_seq_one_letter_code
_entity_poly.pdbx_strand_id
1 'polypeptide(L)'
;MNPFSRILQNFYRRHSEARQGGRTLPGSLARPDFADQARSFAGAQNDIPGGCPSPARPGKWIRRNWADESGVAAIMMVILAIVILGTLALNFFAETGQKQSGSALTYSQTNALFITDGGIRYLEKCLRDYTAGCPAILDNLDWKTNLEGQTLSPISLGGGEFEASFPVHVNNDADNIRVNCKGTFHDAIRALSATISRVSPCVLGEQAITYCSSVDIKNAASSTDPNDPVQVCPTVQIDPLYPSEFPDDPVGCPNPEYPDYENGSSTLGAPYQYCNFTLKDTYAVTLGATSTLTLAGNATDTTITVASGTDYKVGMSLQITVGSRLDGVVSSGDTVITVEDVTPYSGGQVVKIISASDSTVVEENIIASLGPGANQITLQNATINDYPDSSIVDLTDDSNSAQAEAVTVSSKAGNVLTLTGALVNNFPVGSSVDSQITMYVANNFSMENSAELKVKGDLTVNIGNNAEIKNVTEIQLFGTLTLRTDQDFKLKNAARLNEIQGFSPDLLILAGDDAEVKNSVYLAGGIIANDAITIQNDAQVLGAVVGNSVTLKNNSTLIFDPLAGGDSQGISSCSSSERQPPKWTEG
;
A
#
# COMPACT_ATOMS: atom_id res chain seq x y z
N MET A 1 -31.57 -33.97 -21.88
CA MET A 1 -32.00 -32.73 -21.18
C MET A 1 -30.81 -31.79 -21.12
N ASN A 2 -30.98 -30.55 -21.61
CA ASN A 2 -29.89 -29.61 -21.90
C ASN A 2 -29.39 -28.91 -20.60
N PRO A 3 -28.08 -28.88 -20.30
CA PRO A 3 -27.50 -28.27 -19.09
C PRO A 3 -27.78 -26.77 -18.93
N PHE A 4 -28.15 -26.06 -20.01
CA PHE A 4 -28.52 -24.63 -19.94
C PHE A 4 -29.82 -24.35 -19.16
N SER A 5 -30.73 -25.32 -19.04
CA SER A 5 -32.01 -25.12 -18.34
C SER A 5 -31.89 -25.08 -16.81
N ARG A 6 -30.81 -25.64 -16.24
CA ARG A 6 -30.60 -25.67 -14.77
C ARG A 6 -29.96 -24.40 -14.23
N ILE A 7 -29.20 -23.68 -15.05
CA ILE A 7 -28.51 -22.44 -14.64
C ILE A 7 -29.53 -21.30 -14.50
N LEU A 8 -30.50 -21.21 -15.42
CA LEU A 8 -31.55 -20.19 -15.39
C LEU A 8 -32.53 -20.32 -14.21
N GLN A 9 -32.81 -21.55 -13.74
CA GLN A 9 -33.68 -21.76 -12.58
C GLN A 9 -33.01 -21.39 -11.25
N ASN A 10 -31.70 -21.56 -11.14
CA ASN A 10 -30.96 -21.19 -9.93
C ASN A 10 -30.75 -19.68 -9.81
N PHE A 11 -30.70 -18.96 -10.95
CA PHE A 11 -30.57 -17.50 -10.96
C PHE A 11 -31.85 -16.80 -10.48
N TYR A 12 -33.03 -17.30 -10.83
CA TYR A 12 -34.31 -16.73 -10.38
C TYR A 12 -34.60 -16.96 -8.89
N ARG A 13 -34.11 -18.06 -8.32
CA ARG A 13 -34.36 -18.41 -6.91
C ARG A 13 -33.56 -17.57 -5.92
N ARG A 14 -32.36 -17.08 -6.30
CA ARG A 14 -31.54 -16.24 -5.41
C ARG A 14 -32.02 -14.79 -5.32
N HIS A 15 -32.79 -14.30 -6.30
CA HIS A 15 -33.25 -12.91 -6.28
C HIS A 15 -34.52 -12.65 -5.46
N SER A 16 -35.27 -13.69 -5.06
CA SER A 16 -36.49 -13.53 -4.25
C SER A 16 -36.25 -13.50 -2.73
N GLU A 17 -35.06 -13.89 -2.25
CA GLU A 17 -34.76 -14.00 -0.82
C GLU A 17 -34.07 -12.75 -0.24
N ALA A 18 -33.68 -11.78 -1.06
CA ALA A 18 -32.94 -10.57 -0.64
C ALA A 18 -33.81 -9.33 -0.33
N ARG A 19 -35.14 -9.47 -0.15
CA ARG A 19 -36.05 -8.32 0.01
C ARG A 19 -36.91 -8.28 1.30
N GLN A 20 -36.57 -9.04 2.34
CA GLN A 20 -37.24 -8.92 3.63
C GLN A 20 -36.23 -8.98 4.78
N GLY A 21 -35.94 -7.82 5.38
CA GLY A 21 -35.06 -7.73 6.54
C GLY A 21 -34.88 -6.30 7.06
N GLY A 22 -35.98 -5.64 7.43
CA GLY A 22 -35.99 -4.33 8.10
C GLY A 22 -36.03 -4.49 9.63
N ARG A 23 -35.16 -3.73 10.32
CA ARG A 23 -34.90 -3.67 11.76
C ARG A 23 -36.13 -3.43 12.67
N THR A 24 -36.08 -3.96 13.89
CA THR A 24 -36.30 -3.20 15.16
C THR A 24 -35.92 -4.06 16.40
N LEU A 25 -35.24 -3.42 17.36
CA LEU A 25 -35.02 -3.81 18.76
C LEU A 25 -35.71 -2.74 19.64
N PRO A 26 -35.80 -2.80 21.00
CA PRO A 26 -35.54 -3.89 21.96
C PRO A 26 -36.69 -4.06 23.02
N GLY A 27 -36.61 -5.08 23.90
CA GLY A 27 -37.38 -5.05 25.16
C GLY A 27 -37.60 -6.38 25.91
N SER A 28 -36.85 -6.54 27.01
CA SER A 28 -37.16 -7.20 28.31
C SER A 28 -37.88 -8.56 28.44
N LEU A 29 -37.20 -9.43 29.22
CA LEU A 29 -37.69 -10.27 30.33
C LEU A 29 -38.65 -11.47 30.09
N ALA A 30 -38.23 -12.57 30.72
CA ALA A 30 -38.99 -13.67 31.34
C ALA A 30 -39.45 -14.87 30.48
N ARG A 31 -38.92 -16.04 30.89
CA ARG A 31 -39.52 -17.40 30.78
C ARG A 31 -40.97 -17.41 31.31
N PRO A 32 -41.88 -18.29 30.84
CA PRO A 32 -41.79 -19.75 31.08
C PRO A 32 -42.38 -20.69 30.01
N ASP A 33 -42.21 -21.99 30.29
CA ASP A 33 -42.79 -23.18 29.66
C ASP A 33 -44.28 -23.07 29.27
N PHE A 34 -44.70 -23.69 28.17
CA PHE A 34 -45.55 -24.90 28.14
C PHE A 34 -46.01 -25.27 26.71
N ALA A 35 -46.46 -26.52 26.61
CA ALA A 35 -46.80 -27.35 25.47
C ALA A 35 -47.93 -26.88 24.51
N ASP A 36 -47.88 -27.50 23.33
CA ASP A 36 -48.96 -28.05 22.49
C ASP A 36 -50.16 -27.20 22.03
N GLN A 37 -50.35 -27.29 20.70
CA GLN A 37 -51.61 -27.40 19.93
C GLN A 37 -52.79 -26.50 20.29
N ALA A 38 -53.24 -25.69 19.31
CA ALA A 38 -54.56 -25.88 18.69
C ALA A 38 -54.84 -24.88 17.55
N ARG A 39 -55.82 -25.29 16.75
CA ARG A 39 -56.39 -24.69 15.55
C ARG A 39 -57.32 -23.50 15.82
N SER A 40 -57.56 -22.77 14.73
CA SER A 40 -58.86 -22.25 14.24
C SER A 40 -59.34 -20.84 14.59
N PHE A 41 -59.71 -20.10 13.53
CA PHE A 41 -60.81 -19.14 13.40
C PHE A 41 -61.27 -19.25 11.92
N ALA A 42 -62.46 -19.77 11.59
CA ALA A 42 -63.80 -19.14 11.46
C ALA A 42 -63.85 -18.02 10.38
N GLY A 43 -64.81 -17.90 9.44
CA GLY A 43 -66.08 -18.57 9.08
C GLY A 43 -66.34 -18.37 7.55
N ALA A 44 -67.46 -18.72 6.89
CA ALA A 44 -68.87 -18.87 7.29
C ALA A 44 -69.70 -19.72 6.26
N GLN A 45 -70.69 -20.47 6.78
CA GLN A 45 -72.08 -20.80 6.35
C GLN A 45 -72.48 -20.93 4.85
N ASN A 46 -72.95 -22.11 4.41
CA ASN A 46 -74.36 -22.62 4.24
C ASN A 46 -74.84 -22.45 2.76
N ASP A 47 -75.50 -23.35 2.01
CA ASP A 47 -76.39 -24.50 2.25
C ASP A 47 -76.35 -25.57 1.10
N ILE A 48 -77.03 -26.70 1.34
CA ILE A 48 -77.06 -28.07 0.75
C ILE A 48 -78.13 -28.22 -0.39
N PRO A 49 -78.40 -29.34 -1.14
CA PRO A 49 -77.64 -30.54 -1.63
C PRO A 49 -77.78 -30.85 -3.16
N GLY A 50 -76.94 -31.77 -3.68
CA GLY A 50 -77.46 -32.93 -4.43
C GLY A 50 -76.76 -33.36 -5.75
N GLY A 51 -76.20 -34.58 -5.76
CA GLY A 51 -76.25 -35.52 -6.91
C GLY A 51 -75.12 -35.51 -7.96
N CYS A 52 -74.37 -36.63 -8.04
CA CYS A 52 -73.57 -37.09 -9.20
C CYS A 52 -74.43 -37.35 -10.48
N PRO A 53 -73.90 -37.69 -11.69
CA PRO A 53 -72.50 -37.76 -12.22
C PRO A 53 -72.27 -37.10 -13.62
N SER A 54 -71.02 -37.18 -14.13
CA SER A 54 -70.48 -36.91 -15.51
C SER A 54 -71.25 -37.63 -16.66
N PRO A 55 -71.07 -37.40 -18.02
CA PRO A 55 -69.85 -36.98 -18.78
C PRO A 55 -70.02 -36.20 -20.14
N ALA A 56 -68.90 -36.02 -20.88
CA ALA A 56 -68.71 -36.06 -22.37
C ALA A 56 -68.10 -34.83 -23.12
N ARG A 57 -67.16 -35.12 -24.04
CA ARG A 57 -66.50 -34.27 -25.09
C ARG A 57 -67.47 -33.95 -26.26
N PRO A 58 -67.25 -33.03 -27.27
CA PRO A 58 -66.25 -33.17 -28.38
C PRO A 58 -65.87 -31.87 -29.18
N GLY A 59 -65.15 -32.00 -30.31
CA GLY A 59 -65.39 -31.16 -31.52
C GLY A 59 -64.19 -30.53 -32.25
N LYS A 60 -64.17 -30.61 -33.60
CA LYS A 60 -63.04 -30.45 -34.57
C LYS A 60 -63.51 -29.64 -35.79
N TRP A 61 -62.69 -28.82 -36.48
CA TRP A 61 -62.93 -28.34 -37.88
C TRP A 61 -61.65 -27.95 -38.67
N ILE A 62 -61.80 -27.90 -40.01
CA ILE A 62 -60.88 -28.13 -41.16
C ILE A 62 -60.51 -26.83 -41.93
N ARG A 63 -59.43 -26.82 -42.76
CA ARG A 63 -59.23 -26.13 -44.10
C ARG A 63 -57.74 -26.28 -44.55
N ARG A 64 -57.23 -26.05 -45.79
CA ARG A 64 -57.60 -26.13 -47.24
C ARG A 64 -56.29 -25.75 -48.01
N ASN A 65 -56.06 -26.26 -49.23
CA ASN A 65 -54.81 -26.17 -50.04
C ASN A 65 -54.50 -24.79 -50.70
N TRP A 66 -53.20 -24.40 -50.74
CA TRP A 66 -52.53 -23.47 -51.67
C TRP A 66 -51.09 -24.00 -51.91
N ALA A 67 -50.72 -24.40 -53.14
CA ALA A 67 -49.50 -25.20 -53.36
C ALA A 67 -48.43 -24.60 -54.30
N ASP A 68 -48.67 -23.56 -55.09
CA ASP A 68 -47.72 -23.20 -56.17
C ASP A 68 -46.98 -21.85 -56.03
N GLU A 69 -47.31 -20.99 -55.08
CA GLU A 69 -46.52 -19.76 -54.80
C GLU A 69 -45.37 -20.00 -53.80
N SER A 70 -45.46 -21.10 -53.04
CA SER A 70 -44.49 -21.46 -52.00
C SER A 70 -43.12 -21.83 -52.57
N GLY A 71 -43.06 -22.33 -53.81
CA GLY A 71 -41.82 -22.82 -54.43
C GLY A 71 -40.83 -21.69 -54.77
N VAL A 72 -41.32 -20.57 -55.30
CA VAL A 72 -40.46 -19.44 -55.69
C VAL A 72 -39.96 -18.67 -54.47
N ALA A 73 -40.82 -18.50 -53.45
CA ALA A 73 -40.44 -17.90 -52.18
C ALA A 73 -39.36 -18.74 -51.45
N ALA A 74 -39.46 -20.07 -51.50
CA ALA A 74 -38.46 -20.96 -50.91
C ALA A 74 -37.10 -20.82 -51.59
N ILE A 75 -37.04 -20.70 -52.92
CA ILE A 75 -35.78 -20.55 -53.65
C ILE A 75 -35.13 -19.18 -53.35
N MET A 76 -35.91 -18.10 -53.30
CA MET A 76 -35.38 -16.78 -52.96
C MET A 76 -34.86 -16.72 -51.52
N MET A 77 -35.52 -17.40 -50.58
CA MET A 77 -35.04 -17.53 -49.19
C MET A 77 -33.71 -18.27 -49.12
N VAL A 78 -33.50 -19.31 -49.93
CA VAL A 78 -32.23 -20.05 -49.97
C VAL A 78 -31.10 -19.17 -50.54
N ILE A 79 -31.37 -18.42 -51.62
CA ILE A 79 -30.36 -17.52 -52.20
C ILE A 79 -29.98 -16.42 -51.20
N LEU A 80 -30.97 -15.81 -50.55
CA LEU A 80 -30.73 -14.79 -49.52
C LEU A 80 -29.93 -15.35 -48.34
N ALA A 81 -30.25 -16.57 -47.89
CA ALA A 81 -29.52 -17.24 -46.82
C ALA A 81 -28.04 -17.48 -47.21
N ILE A 82 -27.76 -17.88 -48.45
CA ILE A 82 -26.39 -18.07 -48.94
C ILE A 82 -25.62 -16.74 -48.96
N VAL A 83 -26.26 -15.64 -49.39
CA VAL A 83 -25.63 -14.31 -49.41
C VAL A 83 -25.34 -13.80 -47.99
N ILE A 84 -26.27 -14.01 -47.05
CA ILE A 84 -26.09 -13.64 -45.64
C ILE A 84 -24.96 -14.47 -45.00
N LEU A 85 -24.92 -15.78 -45.26
CA LEU A 85 -23.85 -16.64 -44.75
C LEU A 85 -22.49 -16.28 -45.37
N GLY A 86 -22.44 -15.94 -46.66
CA GLY A 86 -21.23 -15.49 -47.33
C GLY A 86 -20.69 -14.17 -46.77
N THR A 87 -21.57 -13.20 -46.51
CA THR A 87 -21.18 -11.91 -45.92
C THR A 87 -20.73 -12.05 -44.46
N LEU A 88 -21.40 -12.89 -43.66
CA LEU A 88 -20.95 -13.21 -42.30
C LEU A 88 -19.57 -13.88 -42.31
N ALA A 89 -19.33 -14.83 -43.21
CA ALA A 89 -18.04 -15.50 -43.32
C ALA A 89 -16.92 -14.52 -43.73
N LEU A 90 -17.17 -13.64 -44.71
CA LEU A 90 -16.18 -12.66 -45.15
C LEU A 90 -15.83 -11.63 -44.07
N ASN A 91 -16.82 -11.15 -43.31
CA ASN A 91 -16.56 -10.29 -42.14
C ASN A 91 -15.77 -11.03 -41.06
N PHE A 92 -16.08 -12.32 -40.83
CA PHE A 92 -15.35 -13.13 -39.86
C PHE A 92 -13.88 -13.33 -40.30
N PHE A 93 -13.62 -13.53 -41.60
CA PHE A 93 -12.26 -13.65 -42.15
C PHE A 93 -11.48 -12.32 -42.09
N ALA A 94 -12.14 -11.19 -42.33
CA ALA A 94 -11.52 -9.87 -42.22
C ALA A 94 -11.14 -9.55 -40.76
N GLU A 95 -12.06 -9.82 -39.81
CA GLU A 95 -11.84 -9.58 -38.38
C GLU A 95 -10.81 -10.55 -37.78
N THR A 96 -10.78 -11.81 -38.22
CA THR A 96 -9.75 -12.76 -37.80
C THR A 96 -8.37 -12.42 -38.36
N GLY A 97 -8.28 -11.91 -39.60
CA GLY A 97 -7.02 -11.40 -40.17
C GLY A 97 -6.45 -10.21 -39.40
N GLN A 98 -7.32 -9.27 -39.00
CA GLN A 98 -6.94 -8.10 -38.19
C GLN A 98 -6.56 -8.47 -36.75
N LYS A 99 -7.25 -9.45 -36.15
CA LYS A 99 -6.92 -9.99 -34.82
C LYS A 99 -5.63 -10.82 -34.80
N GLN A 100 -5.28 -11.53 -35.88
CA GLN A 100 -4.03 -12.30 -35.95
C GLN A 100 -2.80 -11.41 -36.19
N SER A 101 -2.92 -10.35 -36.98
CA SER A 101 -1.83 -9.39 -37.20
C SER A 101 -1.66 -8.44 -36.01
N GLY A 102 -2.76 -8.01 -35.39
CA GLY A 102 -2.74 -7.28 -34.12
C GLY A 102 -2.22 -8.12 -32.94
N SER A 103 -2.58 -9.41 -32.87
CA SER A 103 -2.06 -10.29 -31.82
C SER A 103 -0.57 -10.57 -32.00
N ALA A 104 -0.07 -10.83 -33.21
CA ALA A 104 1.36 -11.04 -33.45
C ALA A 104 2.21 -9.80 -33.07
N LEU A 105 1.76 -8.59 -33.40
CA LEU A 105 2.41 -7.33 -33.00
C LEU A 105 2.30 -7.08 -31.49
N THR A 106 1.16 -7.42 -30.87
CA THR A 106 0.99 -7.28 -29.41
C THR A 106 1.87 -8.30 -28.67
N TYR A 107 1.94 -9.54 -29.15
CA TYR A 107 2.80 -10.58 -28.59
C TYR A 107 4.28 -10.23 -28.73
N SER A 108 4.73 -9.69 -29.87
CA SER A 108 6.14 -9.31 -30.03
C SER A 108 6.52 -8.11 -29.15
N GLN A 109 5.67 -7.08 -29.06
CA GLN A 109 5.92 -5.91 -28.20
C GLN A 109 5.84 -6.25 -26.70
N THR A 110 4.88 -7.08 -26.29
CA THR A 110 4.76 -7.53 -24.90
C THR A 110 5.91 -8.48 -24.54
N ASN A 111 6.33 -9.36 -25.43
CA ASN A 111 7.51 -10.21 -25.18
C ASN A 111 8.80 -9.39 -25.13
N ALA A 112 8.97 -8.36 -25.98
CA ALA A 112 10.09 -7.44 -25.89
C ALA A 112 10.11 -6.69 -24.55
N LEU A 113 8.93 -6.29 -24.03
CA LEU A 113 8.81 -5.69 -22.69
C LEU A 113 9.20 -6.69 -21.59
N PHE A 114 8.71 -7.92 -21.63
CA PHE A 114 9.08 -8.96 -20.64
C PHE A 114 10.56 -9.33 -20.70
N ILE A 115 11.17 -9.34 -21.89
CA ILE A 115 12.62 -9.53 -22.03
C ILE A 115 13.38 -8.34 -21.46
N THR A 116 12.86 -7.12 -21.63
CA THR A 116 13.47 -5.92 -21.03
C THR A 116 13.40 -5.96 -19.50
N ASP A 117 12.23 -6.26 -18.93
CA ASP A 117 12.02 -6.41 -17.48
C ASP A 117 12.84 -7.56 -16.90
N GLY A 118 12.80 -8.73 -17.54
CA GLY A 118 13.62 -9.88 -17.16
C GLY A 118 15.13 -9.57 -17.23
N GLY A 119 15.56 -8.76 -18.20
CA GLY A 119 16.91 -8.23 -18.29
C GLY A 119 17.28 -7.35 -17.10
N ILE A 120 16.40 -6.44 -16.67
CA ILE A 120 16.61 -5.62 -15.46
C ILE A 120 16.76 -6.50 -14.23
N ARG A 121 15.84 -7.44 -14.00
CA ARG A 121 15.89 -8.36 -12.85
C ARG A 121 17.13 -9.24 -12.85
N TYR A 122 17.56 -9.70 -14.04
CA TYR A 122 18.80 -10.47 -14.18
C TYR A 122 20.03 -9.63 -13.83
N LEU A 123 20.10 -8.38 -14.30
CA LEU A 123 21.19 -7.47 -13.99
C LEU A 123 21.21 -7.09 -12.52
N GLU A 124 20.05 -6.84 -11.92
CA GLU A 124 19.90 -6.60 -10.50
C GLU A 124 20.46 -7.77 -9.70
N LYS A 125 20.06 -8.99 -10.04
CA LYS A 125 20.60 -10.19 -9.40
C LYS A 125 22.11 -10.30 -9.56
N CYS A 126 22.64 -10.08 -10.76
CA CYS A 126 24.08 -10.20 -11.01
C CYS A 126 24.93 -9.11 -10.36
N LEU A 127 24.37 -7.92 -10.19
CA LEU A 127 25.02 -6.81 -9.50
C LEU A 127 25.03 -7.01 -7.98
N ARG A 128 23.94 -7.55 -7.43
CA ARG A 128 23.80 -7.83 -5.99
C ARG A 128 24.56 -9.10 -5.58
N ASP A 129 24.33 -10.20 -6.28
CA ASP A 129 24.84 -11.53 -5.98
C ASP A 129 25.48 -12.16 -7.22
N TYR A 130 26.76 -11.81 -7.45
CA TYR A 130 27.48 -12.36 -8.59
C TYR A 130 27.56 -13.89 -8.51
N THR A 131 27.02 -14.57 -9.52
CA THR A 131 26.95 -16.04 -9.60
C THR A 131 27.48 -16.54 -10.93
N ALA A 132 27.80 -17.83 -11.00
CA ALA A 132 28.22 -18.48 -12.24
C ALA A 132 27.11 -18.37 -13.31
N GLY A 133 27.30 -17.48 -14.28
CA GLY A 133 26.31 -17.13 -15.29
C GLY A 133 26.11 -15.62 -15.46
N CYS A 134 26.66 -14.79 -14.58
CA CYS A 134 26.69 -13.34 -14.72
C CYS A 134 27.84 -12.88 -15.65
N PRO A 135 27.67 -11.76 -16.40
CA PRO A 135 28.76 -11.19 -17.19
C PRO A 135 29.90 -10.73 -16.28
N ALA A 136 31.15 -11.06 -16.62
CA ALA A 136 32.31 -10.78 -15.77
C ALA A 136 32.52 -9.29 -15.46
N ILE A 137 31.99 -8.38 -16.29
CA ILE A 137 32.04 -6.94 -16.02
C ILE A 137 31.20 -6.54 -14.79
N LEU A 138 30.22 -7.37 -14.39
CA LEU A 138 29.39 -7.18 -13.20
C LEU A 138 30.01 -7.76 -11.91
N ASP A 139 31.16 -8.45 -11.99
CA ASP A 139 31.88 -9.07 -10.85
C ASP A 139 32.62 -8.06 -9.95
N ASN A 140 32.41 -6.75 -10.16
CA ASN A 140 33.20 -5.70 -9.50
C ASN A 140 32.44 -4.99 -8.38
N LEU A 141 33.10 -4.92 -7.21
CA LEU A 141 32.63 -4.21 -6.00
C LEU A 141 32.66 -2.68 -6.11
N ASP A 142 33.03 -2.08 -7.24
CA ASP A 142 32.95 -0.64 -7.45
C ASP A 142 32.19 -0.35 -8.75
N TRP A 143 30.88 -0.13 -8.58
CA TRP A 143 29.96 0.15 -9.68
C TRP A 143 30.27 1.50 -10.34
N LYS A 144 30.71 2.47 -9.53
CA LYS A 144 31.00 3.84 -9.96
C LYS A 144 32.15 3.89 -10.95
N THR A 145 33.28 3.25 -10.64
CA THR A 145 34.47 3.35 -11.53
C THR A 145 34.45 2.39 -12.70
N ASN A 146 33.74 1.25 -12.61
CA ASN A 146 33.87 0.16 -13.58
C ASN A 146 32.67 -0.01 -14.51
N LEU A 147 31.46 0.37 -14.09
CA LEU A 147 30.25 0.20 -14.90
C LEU A 147 29.80 1.51 -15.56
N GLU A 148 30.16 2.65 -14.98
CA GLU A 148 29.77 3.95 -15.52
C GLU A 148 30.21 4.14 -16.99
N GLY A 149 29.24 4.46 -17.84
CA GLY A 149 29.44 4.63 -19.28
C GLY A 149 29.64 3.33 -20.07
N GLN A 150 29.50 2.16 -19.43
CA GLN A 150 29.62 0.86 -20.09
C GLN A 150 28.28 0.40 -20.68
N THR A 151 28.39 -0.43 -21.72
CA THR A 151 27.26 -1.13 -22.33
C THR A 151 27.56 -2.62 -22.37
N LEU A 152 26.64 -3.42 -21.86
CA LEU A 152 26.66 -4.87 -21.97
C LEU A 152 26.27 -5.29 -23.37
N SER A 153 27.05 -6.22 -23.94
CA SER A 153 26.67 -6.87 -25.19
C SER A 153 25.34 -7.62 -25.02
N PRO A 154 24.52 -7.73 -26.08
CA PRO A 154 23.22 -8.40 -26.00
C PRO A 154 23.31 -9.81 -25.42
N ILE A 155 22.41 -10.13 -24.49
CA ILE A 155 22.30 -11.43 -23.83
C ILE A 155 21.00 -12.10 -24.27
N SER A 156 21.08 -13.33 -24.79
CA SER A 156 19.92 -14.05 -25.31
C SER A 156 19.08 -14.72 -24.21
N LEU A 157 17.76 -14.51 -24.24
CA LEU A 157 16.76 -15.14 -23.38
C LEU A 157 15.61 -15.67 -24.23
N GLY A 158 15.49 -17.00 -24.35
CA GLY A 158 14.25 -17.66 -24.79
C GLY A 158 13.68 -17.21 -26.14
N GLY A 159 14.52 -16.78 -27.10
CA GLY A 159 14.10 -16.33 -28.44
C GLY A 159 14.13 -14.81 -28.66
N GLY A 160 14.48 -14.03 -27.64
CA GLY A 160 14.88 -12.63 -27.80
C GLY A 160 16.21 -12.35 -27.10
N GLU A 161 16.60 -11.08 -27.08
CA GLU A 161 17.84 -10.61 -26.47
C GLU A 161 17.62 -9.29 -25.74
N PHE A 162 18.39 -9.03 -24.69
CA PHE A 162 18.43 -7.71 -24.06
C PHE A 162 19.85 -7.16 -24.05
N GLU A 163 19.96 -5.86 -24.29
CA GLU A 163 21.17 -5.06 -24.14
C GLU A 163 20.98 -4.15 -22.92
N ALA A 164 22.04 -3.82 -22.20
CA ALA A 164 21.95 -2.87 -21.10
C ALA A 164 23.08 -1.88 -21.09
N SER A 165 22.79 -0.65 -20.68
CA SER A 165 23.76 0.42 -20.54
C SER A 165 23.65 1.07 -19.18
N PHE A 166 24.79 1.54 -18.67
CA PHE A 166 24.94 2.16 -17.36
C PHE A 166 25.27 3.64 -17.54
N PRO A 167 24.26 4.52 -17.70
CA PRO A 167 24.50 5.94 -17.86
C PRO A 167 25.19 6.56 -16.65
N VAL A 168 25.91 7.66 -16.89
CA VAL A 168 26.66 8.45 -15.89
C VAL A 168 25.77 8.80 -14.68
N HIS A 169 26.29 8.60 -13.47
CA HIS A 169 25.56 8.89 -12.23
C HIS A 169 25.22 10.38 -12.17
N VAL A 170 23.94 10.71 -11.98
CA VAL A 170 23.53 12.12 -11.83
C VAL A 170 23.93 12.67 -10.45
N ASN A 171 24.08 11.80 -9.44
CA ASN A 171 24.20 12.20 -8.02
C ASN A 171 25.44 11.64 -7.29
N ASN A 172 26.44 11.09 -7.98
CA ASN A 172 27.70 10.60 -7.38
C ASN A 172 27.59 9.46 -6.34
N ASP A 173 26.41 8.84 -6.23
CA ASP A 173 26.10 7.79 -5.27
C ASP A 173 26.78 6.46 -5.63
N ALA A 174 27.62 5.95 -4.72
CA ALA A 174 28.39 4.72 -4.91
C ALA A 174 27.53 3.45 -4.74
N ASP A 175 26.37 3.58 -4.11
CA ASP A 175 25.48 2.48 -3.75
C ASP A 175 24.31 2.34 -4.72
N ASN A 176 24.09 3.28 -5.64
CA ASN A 176 22.98 3.26 -6.59
C ASN A 176 23.46 3.38 -8.04
N ILE A 177 23.15 2.40 -8.89
CA ILE A 177 23.47 2.45 -10.33
C ILE A 177 22.20 2.48 -11.19
N ARG A 178 22.12 3.44 -12.11
CA ARG A 178 21.06 3.47 -13.12
C ARG A 178 21.39 2.51 -14.25
N VAL A 179 20.42 1.70 -14.64
CA VAL A 179 20.51 0.73 -15.72
C VAL A 179 19.41 1.01 -16.73
N ASN A 180 19.81 1.21 -17.98
CA ASN A 180 18.90 1.28 -19.11
C ASN A 180 18.97 -0.06 -19.85
N CYS A 181 17.91 -0.86 -19.75
CA CYS A 181 17.79 -2.13 -20.44
C CYS A 181 16.96 -1.97 -21.70
N LYS A 182 17.34 -2.63 -22.78
CA LYS A 182 16.66 -2.64 -24.07
C LYS A 182 16.46 -4.07 -24.54
N GLY A 183 15.23 -4.57 -24.46
CA GLY A 183 14.83 -5.90 -24.94
C GLY A 183 14.37 -5.88 -26.39
N THR A 184 14.78 -6.90 -27.15
CA THR A 184 14.43 -7.12 -28.55
C THR A 184 13.84 -8.52 -28.73
N PHE A 185 12.67 -8.61 -29.37
CA PHE A 185 12.02 -9.89 -29.71
C PHE A 185 11.36 -9.80 -31.08
N HIS A 186 11.85 -10.58 -32.05
CA HIS A 186 11.35 -10.56 -33.44
C HIS A 186 11.14 -9.13 -33.98
N ASP A 187 12.20 -8.32 -33.95
CA ASP A 187 12.27 -6.91 -34.39
C ASP A 187 11.47 -5.88 -33.54
N ALA A 188 10.69 -6.32 -32.56
CA ALA A 188 10.08 -5.43 -31.57
C ALA A 188 11.09 -5.03 -30.50
N ILE A 189 11.20 -3.74 -30.21
CA ILE A 189 12.16 -3.18 -29.25
C ILE A 189 11.40 -2.43 -28.14
N ARG A 190 11.79 -2.69 -26.89
CA ARG A 190 11.36 -1.94 -25.71
C ARG A 190 12.57 -1.56 -24.90
N ALA A 191 12.47 -0.44 -24.20
CA ALA A 191 13.50 0.03 -23.29
C ALA A 191 12.86 0.43 -21.96
N LEU A 192 13.52 0.07 -20.87
CA LEU A 192 13.14 0.41 -19.51
C LEU A 192 14.39 0.88 -18.78
N SER A 193 14.19 1.78 -17.84
CA SER A 193 15.25 2.27 -16.97
C SER A 193 14.89 1.93 -15.54
N ALA A 194 15.85 1.42 -14.77
CA ALA A 194 15.71 1.19 -13.34
C ALA A 194 16.96 1.68 -12.62
N THR A 195 16.82 2.10 -11.37
CA THR A 195 17.95 2.32 -10.47
C THR A 195 18.08 1.08 -9.60
N ILE A 196 19.23 0.44 -9.66
CA ILE A 196 19.55 -0.73 -8.86
C ILE A 196 20.41 -0.24 -7.71
N SER A 197 19.91 -0.40 -6.50
CA SER A 197 20.68 -0.12 -5.30
C SER A 197 21.44 -1.37 -4.86
N ARG A 198 22.70 -1.21 -4.47
CA ARG A 198 23.52 -2.20 -3.79
C ARG A 198 22.91 -2.55 -2.43
N VAL A 199 22.31 -1.54 -1.82
CA VAL A 199 21.68 -1.57 -0.52
C VAL A 199 20.18 -1.54 -0.78
N SER A 200 19.49 -2.69 -0.80
CA SER A 200 18.01 -2.64 -0.90
C SER A 200 17.51 -2.14 0.45
N PRO A 201 16.97 -0.91 0.58
CA PRO A 201 16.16 -0.64 1.75
C PRO A 201 15.01 -1.64 1.72
N CYS A 202 14.85 -2.38 2.82
CA CYS A 202 13.64 -3.14 3.07
C CYS A 202 12.53 -2.17 3.45
N VAL A 203 12.10 -1.47 2.41
CA VAL A 203 10.77 -0.90 2.33
C VAL A 203 9.87 -2.06 1.93
N LEU A 204 8.75 -2.22 2.62
CA LEU A 204 7.70 -3.15 2.25
C LEU A 204 7.04 -2.65 0.95
N GLY A 205 7.75 -2.75 -0.19
CA GLY A 205 7.22 -2.38 -1.51
C GLY A 205 6.23 -3.41 -2.05
N GLU A 206 5.86 -3.31 -3.34
CA GLU A 206 4.89 -4.18 -4.04
C GLU A 206 5.15 -5.72 -3.92
N GLN A 207 6.30 -6.14 -3.35
CA GLN A 207 6.67 -7.53 -3.07
C GLN A 207 6.66 -7.89 -1.57
N ALA A 208 6.14 -7.03 -0.71
CA ALA A 208 6.00 -7.26 0.74
C ALA A 208 5.03 -8.40 1.11
N ILE A 209 4.31 -8.96 0.13
CA ILE A 209 3.75 -10.31 0.26
C ILE A 209 4.86 -11.31 0.02
N THR A 210 5.67 -11.55 1.04
CA THR A 210 6.34 -12.83 1.10
C THR A 210 6.16 -13.36 2.52
N TYR A 211 5.18 -14.27 2.70
CA TYR A 211 5.04 -15.06 3.91
C TYR A 211 6.27 -15.95 4.06
N CYS A 212 7.08 -15.78 5.11
CA CYS A 212 8.31 -16.57 5.28
C CYS A 212 8.04 -18.02 5.72
N SER A 213 6.81 -18.34 6.16
CA SER A 213 6.37 -19.71 6.41
C SER A 213 4.84 -19.82 6.47
N SER A 214 4.34 -21.04 6.74
CA SER A 214 2.91 -21.33 6.85
C SER A 214 2.20 -20.38 7.82
N VAL A 215 1.23 -19.62 7.30
CA VAL A 215 0.30 -18.87 8.15
C VAL A 215 -0.60 -19.86 8.87
N ASP A 216 -0.54 -19.87 10.21
CA ASP A 216 -1.44 -20.68 11.02
C ASP A 216 -2.70 -19.88 11.37
N ILE A 217 -3.73 -20.01 10.53
CA ILE A 217 -5.03 -19.37 10.73
C ILE A 217 -5.93 -20.31 11.56
N LYS A 218 -6.28 -19.87 12.77
CA LYS A 218 -7.09 -20.63 13.74
C LYS A 218 -8.29 -19.83 14.21
N ASN A 219 -9.34 -20.55 14.61
CA ASN A 219 -10.48 -20.00 15.35
C ASN A 219 -11.09 -18.74 14.72
N ALA A 220 -11.68 -18.89 13.53
CA ALA A 220 -12.39 -17.85 12.77
C ALA A 220 -11.57 -16.58 12.46
N ALA A 221 -10.24 -16.62 12.59
CA ALA A 221 -9.37 -15.59 12.04
C ALA A 221 -9.43 -15.56 10.50
N SER A 222 -9.14 -14.39 9.91
CA SER A 222 -9.18 -14.19 8.46
C SER A 222 -8.09 -13.25 7.94
N SER A 223 -7.70 -13.43 6.68
CA SER A 223 -6.91 -12.49 5.88
C SER A 223 -7.69 -12.10 4.62
N THR A 224 -7.59 -10.85 4.16
CA THR A 224 -8.26 -10.38 2.93
C THR A 224 -7.40 -10.49 1.67
N ASP A 225 -6.24 -11.12 1.75
CA ASP A 225 -5.30 -11.26 0.63
C ASP A 225 -5.97 -11.96 -0.60
N PRO A 226 -5.98 -11.32 -1.79
CA PRO A 226 -6.53 -11.94 -2.99
C PRO A 226 -5.70 -13.09 -3.57
N ASN A 227 -4.48 -13.35 -3.08
CA ASN A 227 -3.55 -14.34 -3.63
C ASN A 227 -2.88 -15.25 -2.56
N ASP A 228 -3.60 -16.24 -2.03
CA ASP A 228 -3.03 -17.32 -1.20
C ASP A 228 -2.76 -18.58 -2.07
N PRO A 229 -1.67 -19.40 -1.92
CA PRO A 229 -0.63 -19.38 -0.89
C PRO A 229 0.85 -19.31 -1.35
N VAL A 230 1.68 -18.82 -0.41
CA VAL A 230 3.12 -19.07 -0.13
C VAL A 230 4.12 -18.91 -1.29
N GLN A 231 4.88 -17.81 -1.27
CA GLN A 231 6.19 -17.71 -1.92
C GLN A 231 7.31 -17.73 -0.87
N VAL A 232 8.43 -18.37 -1.20
CA VAL A 232 9.59 -18.53 -0.32
C VAL A 232 10.36 -17.21 -0.26
N CYS A 233 10.50 -16.67 0.94
CA CYS A 233 11.23 -15.42 1.17
C CYS A 233 12.73 -15.67 1.29
N PRO A 234 13.57 -14.70 0.93
CA PRO A 234 14.86 -14.55 1.59
C PRO A 234 14.66 -14.44 3.12
N THR A 235 15.45 -15.13 3.95
CA THR A 235 15.37 -14.95 5.42
C THR A 235 15.65 -13.49 5.75
N VAL A 236 14.64 -12.78 6.24
CA VAL A 236 14.87 -11.44 6.80
C VAL A 236 15.64 -11.64 8.09
N GLN A 237 16.91 -11.27 8.09
CA GLN A 237 17.62 -10.96 9.31
C GLN A 237 17.54 -9.44 9.42
N ILE A 238 16.67 -8.94 10.29
CA ILE A 238 16.90 -7.63 10.90
C ILE A 238 18.18 -7.84 11.67
N ASP A 239 19.30 -7.36 11.13
CA ASP A 239 20.58 -7.48 11.82
C ASP A 239 20.43 -6.79 13.18
N PRO A 240 20.43 -7.54 14.30
CA PRO A 240 20.29 -6.95 15.62
C PRO A 240 21.47 -6.02 15.95
N LEU A 241 22.53 -6.04 15.12
CA LEU A 241 23.70 -5.18 15.21
C LEU A 241 23.73 -4.08 14.13
N TYR A 242 22.75 -3.99 13.23
CA TYR A 242 22.67 -2.85 12.30
C TYR A 242 22.41 -1.61 13.14
N PRO A 243 23.26 -0.58 13.17
CA PRO A 243 23.55 0.06 14.43
C PRO A 243 22.34 0.81 15.00
N SER A 244 21.76 0.27 16.08
CA SER A 244 21.37 1.10 17.23
C SER A 244 22.67 1.54 17.92
N GLU A 245 23.61 2.16 17.19
CA GLU A 245 24.73 2.87 17.81
C GLU A 245 24.08 4.07 18.50
N PHE A 246 23.64 3.80 19.74
CA PHE A 246 23.22 4.80 20.68
C PHE A 246 24.32 5.86 20.70
N PRO A 247 23.97 7.15 20.52
CA PRO A 247 24.97 8.20 20.55
C PRO A 247 25.59 8.21 21.94
N ASP A 248 26.80 7.65 22.00
CA ASP A 248 27.49 7.19 23.21
C ASP A 248 26.83 5.93 23.83
N ASP A 249 27.57 4.80 23.84
CA ASP A 249 27.15 3.57 24.52
C ASP A 249 26.80 3.94 25.97
N PRO A 250 25.53 3.85 26.42
CA PRO A 250 25.13 4.32 27.72
C PRO A 250 25.74 3.37 28.76
N VAL A 251 26.94 3.67 29.24
CA VAL A 251 27.61 2.89 30.28
C VAL A 251 26.84 3.07 31.59
N GLY A 252 25.80 2.26 31.76
CA GLY A 252 24.87 2.29 32.88
C GLY A 252 23.62 3.13 32.60
N CYS A 253 22.46 2.60 33.00
CA CYS A 253 21.17 3.27 33.02
C CYS A 253 20.54 3.22 34.43
N PRO A 254 19.95 4.32 34.93
CA PRO A 254 19.90 5.67 34.36
C PRO A 254 21.25 6.40 34.40
N ASN A 255 21.52 7.28 33.44
CA ASN A 255 22.68 8.18 33.47
C ASN A 255 22.28 9.62 33.05
N PRO A 256 23.11 10.65 33.29
CA PRO A 256 22.75 12.04 33.00
C PRO A 256 22.50 12.36 31.52
N GLU A 257 23.07 11.59 30.60
CA GLU A 257 22.90 11.73 29.14
C GLU A 257 21.65 11.00 28.65
N TYR A 258 21.21 9.97 29.38
CA TYR A 258 20.02 9.17 29.14
C TYR A 258 19.11 9.16 30.39
N PRO A 259 18.38 10.24 30.67
CA PRO A 259 17.43 10.27 31.79
C PRO A 259 16.28 9.27 31.58
N ASP A 260 15.65 8.82 32.66
CA ASP A 260 14.34 8.17 32.56
C ASP A 260 13.26 9.21 32.27
N TYR A 261 12.36 8.92 31.35
CA TYR A 261 11.16 9.71 31.10
C TYR A 261 9.92 8.98 31.60
N GLU A 262 9.19 9.60 32.53
CA GLU A 262 7.87 9.15 32.97
C GLU A 262 6.93 10.36 33.07
N ASN A 263 5.89 10.43 32.22
CA ASN A 263 4.87 11.50 32.22
C ASN A 263 5.45 12.93 32.34
N GLY A 264 6.62 13.17 31.73
CA GLY A 264 7.45 14.35 31.97
C GLY A 264 6.88 15.62 31.36
N SER A 265 7.54 16.16 30.33
CA SER A 265 7.09 17.33 29.57
C SER A 265 6.21 16.92 28.39
N SER A 266 5.17 17.71 28.07
CA SER A 266 4.24 17.45 26.97
C SER A 266 4.89 17.72 25.61
N THR A 267 6.05 18.35 25.63
CA THR A 267 6.96 18.56 24.50
C THR A 267 8.35 18.10 24.90
N LEU A 268 8.97 17.29 24.04
CA LEU A 268 10.33 16.80 24.24
C LEU A 268 11.30 17.71 23.45
N GLY A 269 12.51 17.89 23.95
CA GLY A 269 13.58 18.59 23.25
C GLY A 269 14.73 17.65 22.96
N ALA A 270 15.50 17.93 21.91
CA ALA A 270 16.73 17.19 21.61
C ALA A 270 17.79 17.37 22.72
N PRO A 271 18.71 16.40 22.92
CA PRO A 271 18.79 15.11 22.23
C PRO A 271 17.76 14.13 22.82
N TYR A 272 16.95 13.49 21.98
CA TYR A 272 15.85 12.60 22.41
C TYR A 272 16.38 11.25 22.90
N GLN A 273 17.19 11.25 23.95
CA GLN A 273 17.88 10.10 24.52
C GLN A 273 17.32 9.80 25.91
N TYR A 274 16.89 8.55 26.12
CA TYR A 274 16.27 8.13 27.37
C TYR A 274 16.75 6.74 27.79
N CYS A 275 16.87 6.50 29.10
CA CYS A 275 17.12 5.15 29.60
C CYS A 275 15.84 4.31 29.56
N ASN A 276 14.73 4.85 30.03
CA ASN A 276 13.40 4.28 29.85
C ASN A 276 12.46 5.40 29.37
N PHE A 277 11.53 5.06 28.49
CA PHE A 277 10.48 5.99 28.06
C PHE A 277 9.13 5.41 28.44
N THR A 278 8.41 6.07 29.33
CA THR A 278 7.13 5.60 29.83
C THR A 278 6.07 6.70 29.79
N LEU A 279 4.98 6.43 29.06
CA LEU A 279 3.80 7.27 29.05
C LEU A 279 2.62 6.54 29.68
N LYS A 280 1.96 7.16 30.66
CA LYS A 280 0.87 6.56 31.43
C LYS A 280 -0.31 7.51 31.53
N ASP A 281 -1.41 6.94 32.01
CA ASP A 281 -2.64 7.64 32.34
C ASP A 281 -3.19 8.41 31.13
N THR A 282 -3.61 9.66 31.28
CA THR A 282 -4.18 10.47 30.19
C THR A 282 -3.17 11.44 29.59
N TYR A 283 -1.88 11.11 29.66
CA TYR A 283 -0.82 12.02 29.25
C TYR A 283 -0.69 12.02 27.73
N ALA A 284 -0.62 13.22 27.13
CA ALA A 284 -0.41 13.40 25.71
C ALA A 284 0.94 14.08 25.44
N VAL A 285 1.78 13.47 24.61
CA VAL A 285 3.04 14.06 24.11
C VAL A 285 2.89 14.33 22.63
N THR A 286 3.34 15.51 22.18
CA THR A 286 3.53 15.79 20.76
C THR A 286 5.03 15.86 20.46
N LEU A 287 5.46 15.09 19.46
CA LEU A 287 6.81 15.06 18.94
C LEU A 287 6.84 15.62 17.53
N GLY A 288 7.85 16.43 17.25
CA GLY A 288 8.09 16.97 15.93
C GLY A 288 7.22 18.17 15.57
N ALA A 289 7.42 18.60 14.33
CA ALA A 289 6.82 19.77 13.73
C ALA A 289 6.69 19.54 12.22
N THR A 290 5.46 19.70 11.74
CA THR A 290 5.15 19.80 10.32
C THR A 290 4.67 21.21 10.06
N SER A 291 5.22 21.84 9.02
CA SER A 291 4.81 23.18 8.60
C SER A 291 4.96 23.30 7.10
N THR A 292 4.26 24.28 6.57
CA THR A 292 4.32 24.65 5.18
C THR A 292 5.39 25.72 4.96
N LEU A 293 6.12 25.63 3.85
CA LEU A 293 6.99 26.70 3.39
C LEU A 293 6.11 27.84 2.87
N THR A 294 6.16 28.98 3.58
CA THR A 294 5.64 30.24 3.04
C THR A 294 6.81 30.98 2.43
N LEU A 295 7.19 30.59 1.24
CA LEU A 295 8.26 31.28 0.52
C LEU A 295 7.75 32.59 -0.09
N ALA A 296 8.49 33.67 0.13
CA ALA A 296 8.30 34.94 -0.58
C ALA A 296 9.06 34.97 -1.93
N GLY A 297 9.25 33.80 -2.57
CA GLY A 297 10.05 33.59 -3.78
C GLY A 297 10.90 32.30 -3.72
N ASN A 298 11.47 31.85 -4.84
CA ASN A 298 12.28 30.61 -4.90
C ASN A 298 13.36 30.56 -3.81
N ALA A 299 13.37 29.51 -2.99
CA ALA A 299 14.37 29.26 -1.95
C ALA A 299 15.72 28.91 -2.55
N THR A 300 16.44 29.90 -3.06
CA THR A 300 17.84 29.75 -3.51
C THR A 300 18.84 30.11 -2.41
N ASP A 301 18.36 30.58 -1.26
CA ASP A 301 19.16 31.00 -0.11
C ASP A 301 18.94 30.07 1.10
N THR A 302 19.96 29.98 1.96
CA THR A 302 20.00 29.25 3.24
C THR A 302 18.95 29.69 4.29
N THR A 303 17.95 30.48 3.92
CA THR A 303 16.90 31.00 4.81
C THR A 303 15.52 30.68 4.26
N ILE A 304 14.71 29.99 5.06
CA ILE A 304 13.32 29.68 4.76
C ILE A 304 12.39 30.37 5.77
N THR A 305 11.23 30.83 5.31
CA THR A 305 10.16 31.29 6.21
C THR A 305 9.09 30.22 6.27
N VAL A 306 8.81 29.72 7.48
CA VAL A 306 7.79 28.70 7.72
C VAL A 306 6.54 29.34 8.31
N ALA A 307 5.37 28.79 8.00
CA ALA A 307 4.10 29.32 8.50
C ALA A 307 3.97 29.19 10.03
N SER A 308 4.57 28.16 10.66
CA SER A 308 4.43 27.88 12.10
C SER A 308 5.69 28.22 12.93
N GLY A 309 5.55 29.19 13.82
CA GLY A 309 6.66 29.81 14.55
C GLY A 309 7.12 29.13 15.84
N THR A 310 6.44 28.10 16.35
CA THR A 310 6.67 27.64 17.73
C THR A 310 7.49 26.36 17.86
N ASP A 311 7.36 25.44 16.91
CA ASP A 311 7.71 24.04 17.20
C ASP A 311 9.14 23.68 16.77
N TYR A 312 9.68 24.34 15.73
CA TYR A 312 11.08 24.15 15.33
C TYR A 312 12.10 24.70 16.35
N LYS A 313 13.21 23.98 16.54
CA LYS A 313 14.34 24.35 17.40
C LYS A 313 15.65 24.33 16.60
N VAL A 314 16.62 25.14 17.03
CA VAL A 314 17.99 25.09 16.51
C VAL A 314 18.56 23.69 16.74
N GLY A 315 19.22 23.13 15.72
CA GLY A 315 19.78 21.78 15.73
C GLY A 315 18.82 20.69 15.25
N MET A 316 17.54 20.98 15.01
CA MET A 316 16.62 19.99 14.41
C MET A 316 16.98 19.74 12.95
N SER A 317 17.00 18.47 12.57
CA SER A 317 17.01 18.03 11.17
C SER A 317 15.61 18.20 10.59
N LEU A 318 15.55 18.69 9.36
CA LEU A 318 14.32 18.90 8.61
C LEU A 318 14.43 18.19 7.27
N GLN A 319 13.33 17.61 6.83
CA GLN A 319 13.08 17.20 5.45
C GLN A 319 12.28 18.31 4.78
N ILE A 320 12.75 18.79 3.64
CA ILE A 320 11.95 19.65 2.78
C ILE A 320 11.47 18.80 1.61
N THR A 321 10.15 18.69 1.46
CA THR A 321 9.54 17.92 0.38
C THR A 321 8.90 18.87 -0.62
N VAL A 322 9.06 18.54 -1.91
CA VAL A 322 8.54 19.36 -3.00
C VAL A 322 7.02 19.20 -3.09
N GLY A 323 6.31 20.31 -2.93
CA GLY A 323 4.85 20.37 -2.99
C GLY A 323 4.36 21.60 -3.75
N SER A 324 3.05 21.79 -3.79
CA SER A 324 2.41 22.89 -4.51
C SER A 324 1.15 23.32 -3.77
N ARG A 325 0.86 24.62 -3.77
CA ARG A 325 -0.39 25.13 -3.21
C ARG A 325 -1.54 24.83 -4.18
N LEU A 326 -2.73 24.56 -3.65
CA LEU A 326 -3.94 24.54 -4.47
C LEU A 326 -4.17 25.91 -5.12
N ASP A 327 -4.58 25.92 -6.38
CA ASP A 327 -5.03 27.11 -7.11
C ASP A 327 -6.56 27.07 -7.26
N GLY A 328 -7.23 26.94 -6.12
CA GLY A 328 -8.69 26.84 -6.03
C GLY A 328 -9.18 25.95 -4.89
N VAL A 329 -10.46 26.11 -4.53
CA VAL A 329 -11.13 25.25 -3.56
C VAL A 329 -11.37 23.88 -4.19
N VAL A 330 -11.06 22.81 -3.47
CA VAL A 330 -11.40 21.44 -3.83
C VAL A 330 -12.57 21.00 -2.97
N SER A 331 -13.63 20.49 -3.58
CA SER A 331 -14.79 19.98 -2.88
C SER A 331 -14.73 18.46 -2.77
N SER A 332 -15.32 17.89 -1.72
CA SER A 332 -15.55 16.46 -1.60
C SER A 332 -16.25 15.92 -2.85
N GLY A 333 -15.70 14.86 -3.43
CA GLY A 333 -16.16 14.26 -4.69
C GLY A 333 -15.39 14.69 -5.93
N ASP A 334 -14.48 15.66 -5.83
CA ASP A 334 -13.67 16.10 -6.96
C ASP A 334 -12.56 15.10 -7.30
N THR A 335 -12.39 14.78 -8.58
CA THR A 335 -11.27 13.96 -9.09
C THR A 335 -10.22 14.77 -9.83
N VAL A 336 -10.43 16.07 -9.98
CA VAL A 336 -9.51 16.98 -10.66
C VAL A 336 -9.24 18.15 -9.75
N ILE A 337 -7.98 18.35 -9.40
CA ILE A 337 -7.54 19.47 -8.58
C ILE A 337 -6.65 20.39 -9.41
N THR A 338 -6.64 21.68 -9.05
CA THR A 338 -5.77 22.68 -9.68
C THR A 338 -4.72 23.10 -8.66
N VAL A 339 -3.46 23.12 -9.08
CA VAL A 339 -2.30 23.50 -8.26
C VAL A 339 -1.54 24.64 -8.92
N GLU A 340 -0.77 25.41 -8.16
CA GLU A 340 -0.02 26.55 -8.68
C GLU A 340 1.09 26.14 -9.67
N ASP A 341 1.70 24.98 -9.42
CA ASP A 341 2.77 24.40 -10.22
C ASP A 341 2.63 22.88 -10.28
N VAL A 342 2.50 22.30 -11.48
CA VAL A 342 2.45 20.84 -11.68
C VAL A 342 3.80 20.21 -12.02
N THR A 343 4.84 21.01 -12.24
CA THR A 343 6.15 20.49 -12.68
C THR A 343 6.75 19.39 -11.80
N PRO A 344 6.54 19.33 -10.47
CA PRO A 344 7.10 18.24 -9.68
C PRO A 344 6.33 16.92 -9.77
N TYR A 345 5.14 16.90 -10.38
CA TYR A 345 4.27 15.72 -10.38
C TYR A 345 4.33 14.92 -11.69
N SER A 346 3.92 13.65 -11.60
CA SER A 346 3.82 12.69 -12.69
C SER A 346 2.73 11.64 -12.38
N GLY A 347 2.22 10.98 -13.42
CA GLY A 347 1.20 9.93 -13.24
C GLY A 347 1.75 8.72 -12.50
N GLY A 348 0.96 8.18 -11.57
CA GLY A 348 1.27 7.05 -10.71
C GLY A 348 1.84 7.43 -9.35
N GLN A 349 2.21 8.69 -9.11
CA GLN A 349 2.70 9.15 -7.81
C GLN A 349 1.57 9.27 -6.79
N VAL A 350 1.90 9.04 -5.52
CA VAL A 350 1.03 9.33 -4.38
C VAL A 350 1.23 10.79 -3.97
N VAL A 351 0.12 11.48 -3.69
CA VAL A 351 0.11 12.84 -3.16
C VAL A 351 -0.70 12.92 -1.88
N LYS A 352 -0.24 13.77 -0.96
CA LYS A 352 -0.95 14.21 0.25
C LYS A 352 -1.64 15.52 0.00
N ILE A 353 -2.93 15.62 0.30
CA ILE A 353 -3.65 16.88 0.33
C ILE A 353 -3.82 17.26 1.80
N ILE A 354 -3.18 18.35 2.21
CA ILE A 354 -3.14 18.81 3.60
C ILE A 354 -3.93 20.11 3.69
N SER A 355 -5.02 20.10 4.47
CA SER A 355 -5.85 21.28 4.65
C SER A 355 -5.09 22.40 5.36
N ALA A 356 -5.14 23.61 4.79
CA ALA A 356 -4.54 24.78 5.41
C ALA A 356 -5.31 25.29 6.64
N SER A 357 -6.59 24.95 6.76
CA SER A 357 -7.41 25.34 7.93
C SER A 357 -7.26 24.38 9.10
N ASP A 358 -6.89 23.13 8.85
CA ASP A 358 -6.72 22.08 9.84
C ASP A 358 -5.70 21.04 9.36
N SER A 359 -4.47 21.09 9.89
CA SER A 359 -3.41 20.16 9.50
C SER A 359 -3.68 18.70 9.89
N THR A 360 -4.77 18.42 10.62
CA THR A 360 -5.20 17.05 10.92
C THR A 360 -6.08 16.46 9.82
N VAL A 361 -6.63 17.30 8.93
CA VAL A 361 -7.35 16.88 7.74
C VAL A 361 -6.34 16.69 6.61
N VAL A 362 -6.04 15.41 6.41
CA VAL A 362 -5.03 14.92 5.48
C VAL A 362 -5.69 13.83 4.64
N GLU A 363 -5.43 13.84 3.34
CA GLU A 363 -5.92 12.81 2.43
C GLU A 363 -4.88 12.44 1.40
N GLU A 364 -4.67 11.16 1.19
CA GLU A 364 -3.77 10.65 0.18
C GLU A 364 -4.52 10.16 -1.05
N ASN A 365 -3.92 10.40 -2.22
CA ASN A 365 -4.49 9.98 -3.49
C ASN A 365 -3.39 9.68 -4.50
N ILE A 366 -3.72 8.88 -5.51
CA ILE A 366 -2.79 8.56 -6.59
C ILE A 366 -3.08 9.49 -7.77
N ILE A 367 -2.04 10.05 -8.37
CA ILE A 367 -2.18 10.83 -9.61
C ILE A 367 -2.48 9.86 -10.75
N ALA A 368 -3.71 9.87 -11.26
CA ALA A 368 -4.06 9.13 -12.45
C ALA A 368 -3.37 9.70 -13.70
N SER A 369 -3.36 11.03 -13.81
CA SER A 369 -2.69 11.75 -14.91
C SER A 369 -2.53 13.23 -14.61
N LEU A 370 -1.65 13.89 -15.35
CA LEU A 370 -1.60 15.35 -15.42
C LEU A 370 -2.59 15.82 -16.48
N GLY A 371 -3.37 16.86 -16.16
CA GLY A 371 -4.38 17.41 -17.04
C GLY A 371 -3.79 18.11 -18.27
N PRO A 372 -4.62 18.43 -19.28
CA PRO A 372 -4.19 19.16 -20.48
C PRO A 372 -3.85 20.63 -20.19
N GLY A 373 -4.27 21.17 -19.05
CA GLY A 373 -3.85 22.48 -18.55
C GLY A 373 -2.54 22.36 -17.76
N ALA A 374 -1.70 23.39 -17.82
CA ALA A 374 -0.39 23.42 -17.15
C ALA A 374 -0.45 23.30 -15.61
N ASN A 375 -1.64 23.28 -15.01
CA ASN A 375 -1.86 23.42 -13.56
C ASN A 375 -2.84 22.38 -12.99
N GLN A 376 -3.22 21.32 -13.73
CA GLN A 376 -4.24 20.35 -13.30
C GLN A 376 -3.67 18.96 -13.01
N ILE A 377 -4.11 18.38 -11.90
CA ILE A 377 -3.81 16.99 -11.50
C ILE A 377 -5.14 16.22 -11.49
N THR A 378 -5.19 15.10 -12.20
CA THR A 378 -6.32 14.15 -12.13
C THR A 378 -5.98 13.06 -11.13
N LEU A 379 -6.81 12.92 -10.11
CA LEU A 379 -6.69 11.93 -9.06
C LEU A 379 -7.37 10.62 -9.48
N GLN A 380 -6.85 9.49 -9.01
CA GLN A 380 -7.40 8.16 -9.26
C GLN A 380 -8.72 7.95 -8.52
N ASN A 381 -8.83 8.51 -7.31
CA ASN A 381 -10.04 8.51 -6.50
C ASN A 381 -10.54 9.94 -6.28
N ALA A 382 -11.85 10.09 -6.09
CA ALA A 382 -12.42 11.38 -5.71
C ALA A 382 -12.01 11.77 -4.29
N THR A 383 -11.83 13.07 -4.05
CA THR A 383 -11.54 13.57 -2.70
C THR A 383 -12.67 13.27 -1.73
N ILE A 384 -12.34 12.98 -0.49
CA ILE A 384 -13.31 12.71 0.58
C ILE A 384 -13.65 14.00 1.33
N ASN A 385 -12.68 14.92 1.48
CA ASN A 385 -12.86 16.17 2.21
C ASN A 385 -12.89 17.41 1.30
N ASP A 386 -13.32 18.53 1.88
CA ASP A 386 -13.21 19.86 1.27
C ASP A 386 -11.88 20.51 1.67
N TYR A 387 -11.20 21.16 0.71
CA TYR A 387 -9.93 21.85 0.93
C TYR A 387 -10.01 23.30 0.44
N PRO A 388 -9.68 24.31 1.28
CA PRO A 388 -9.56 25.69 0.81
C PRO A 388 -8.39 25.86 -0.17
N ASP A 389 -8.42 26.95 -0.95
CA ASP A 389 -7.38 27.36 -1.92
C ASP A 389 -5.99 27.65 -1.33
N SER A 390 -5.85 27.61 0.00
CA SER A 390 -4.56 27.73 0.68
C SER A 390 -3.95 26.38 1.04
N SER A 391 -4.68 25.28 0.84
CA SER A 391 -4.23 23.92 1.15
C SER A 391 -3.11 23.49 0.22
N ILE A 392 -2.42 22.42 0.63
CA ILE A 392 -1.21 21.96 -0.02
C ILE A 392 -1.43 20.59 -0.61
N VAL A 393 -0.85 20.39 -1.79
CA VAL A 393 -0.64 19.09 -2.40
C VAL A 393 0.84 18.78 -2.29
N ASP A 394 1.17 17.82 -1.44
CA ASP A 394 2.54 17.39 -1.21
C ASP A 394 2.80 16.04 -1.88
N LEU A 395 4.03 15.79 -2.30
CA LEU A 395 4.43 14.44 -2.73
C LEU A 395 4.69 13.61 -1.47
N THR A 396 3.96 12.50 -1.30
CA THR A 396 4.20 11.57 -0.18
C THR A 396 5.23 10.52 -0.49
N ASP A 397 5.49 10.30 -1.78
CA ASP A 397 6.37 9.22 -2.18
C ASP A 397 7.84 9.59 -1.95
N ASP A 398 8.42 9.04 -0.87
CA ASP A 398 9.86 9.02 -0.59
C ASP A 398 10.65 8.23 -1.64
N SER A 399 10.00 7.58 -2.62
CA SER A 399 10.70 7.13 -3.81
C SER A 399 11.41 8.32 -4.46
N ASN A 400 12.63 8.05 -4.95
CA ASN A 400 13.63 8.99 -5.49
C ASN A 400 13.15 10.05 -6.53
N SER A 401 11.85 10.14 -6.81
CA SER A 401 11.20 11.20 -7.58
C SER A 401 10.86 12.45 -6.77
N ALA A 402 10.56 12.35 -5.46
CA ALA A 402 10.44 13.51 -4.59
C ALA A 402 11.84 13.94 -4.16
N GLN A 403 12.29 15.11 -4.59
CA GLN A 403 13.59 15.63 -4.17
C GLN A 403 13.52 16.13 -2.73
N ALA A 404 13.59 15.20 -1.78
CA ALA A 404 13.72 15.51 -0.37
C ALA A 404 15.15 15.98 -0.07
N GLU A 405 15.28 17.14 0.57
CA GLU A 405 16.57 17.64 1.06
C GLU A 405 16.60 17.71 2.57
N ALA A 406 17.58 17.01 3.17
CA ALA A 406 17.84 17.06 4.59
C ALA A 406 18.67 18.31 4.92
N VAL A 407 18.16 19.14 5.83
CA VAL A 407 18.79 20.38 6.28
C VAL A 407 18.72 20.51 7.80
N THR A 408 19.60 21.31 8.40
CA THR A 408 19.59 21.54 9.85
C THR A 408 19.27 22.99 10.18
N VAL A 409 18.39 23.24 11.15
CA VAL A 409 18.10 24.61 11.62
C VAL A 409 19.33 25.18 12.33
N SER A 410 20.04 26.14 11.72
CA SER A 410 21.15 26.86 12.36
C SER A 410 20.68 27.99 13.28
N SER A 411 19.57 28.63 12.95
CA SER A 411 19.05 29.75 13.72
C SER A 411 17.54 29.89 13.54
N LYS A 412 16.88 30.50 14.52
CA LYS A 412 15.44 30.78 14.48
C LYS A 412 15.16 32.19 14.98
N ALA A 413 14.46 32.97 14.16
CA ALA A 413 14.00 34.32 14.49
C ALA A 413 12.51 34.44 14.15
N GLY A 414 11.64 34.21 15.15
CA GLY A 414 10.19 34.11 14.92
C GLY A 414 9.86 32.93 14.01
N ASN A 415 9.26 33.24 12.86
CA ASN A 415 8.86 32.28 11.82
C ASN A 415 9.93 32.05 10.73
N VAL A 416 11.08 32.71 10.86
CA VAL A 416 12.19 32.56 9.91
C VAL A 416 13.18 31.56 10.48
N LEU A 417 13.45 30.49 9.71
CA LEU A 417 14.48 29.51 9.99
C LEU A 417 15.68 29.79 9.09
N THR A 418 16.86 29.86 9.69
CA THR A 418 18.12 29.76 8.95
C THR A 418 18.53 28.31 8.95
N LEU A 419 18.92 27.80 7.78
CA LEU A 419 19.31 26.43 7.56
C LEU A 419 20.83 26.33 7.36
N THR A 420 21.38 25.18 7.72
CA THR A 420 22.73 24.75 7.36
C THR A 420 22.61 23.65 6.33
N GLY A 421 23.38 23.77 5.25
CA GLY A 421 23.25 22.93 4.05
C GLY A 421 23.06 23.81 2.82
N ALA A 422 23.54 23.35 1.67
CA ALA A 422 23.21 23.99 0.40
C ALA A 422 21.89 23.36 -0.08
N LEU A 423 20.86 24.18 -0.27
CA LEU A 423 19.68 23.73 -0.99
C LEU A 423 20.09 23.53 -2.45
N VAL A 424 19.98 22.31 -2.96
CA VAL A 424 20.42 21.97 -4.33
C VAL A 424 19.28 22.25 -5.31
N ASN A 425 18.05 22.16 -4.84
CA ASN A 425 16.83 22.29 -5.62
C ASN A 425 16.06 23.57 -5.30
N ASN A 426 15.29 24.05 -6.28
CA ASN A 426 14.33 25.12 -6.06
C ASN A 426 13.03 24.54 -5.51
N PHE A 427 12.67 24.91 -4.28
CA PHE A 427 11.40 24.54 -3.68
C PHE A 427 10.34 25.61 -3.99
N PRO A 428 9.23 25.28 -4.68
CA PRO A 428 8.13 26.21 -4.94
C PRO A 428 7.31 26.49 -3.68
N VAL A 429 6.46 27.52 -3.74
CA VAL A 429 5.48 27.83 -2.69
C VAL A 429 4.52 26.66 -2.52
N GLY A 430 4.25 26.27 -1.27
CA GLY A 430 3.45 25.08 -0.98
C GLY A 430 4.28 23.80 -0.80
N SER A 431 5.60 23.86 -0.90
CA SER A 431 6.48 22.80 -0.40
C SER A 431 6.32 22.64 1.13
N SER A 432 6.50 21.42 1.64
CA SER A 432 6.40 21.12 3.06
C SER A 432 7.76 21.09 3.74
N VAL A 433 7.74 21.27 5.07
CA VAL A 433 8.90 21.08 5.94
C VAL A 433 8.48 20.19 7.10
N ASP A 434 9.10 19.04 7.19
CA ASP A 434 8.88 18.08 8.25
C ASP A 434 10.12 17.95 9.11
N SER A 435 9.92 17.83 10.42
CA SER A 435 11.01 17.50 11.32
C SER A 435 11.38 16.03 11.15
N GLN A 436 12.67 15.76 10.98
CA GLN A 436 13.21 14.41 11.12
C GLN A 436 13.77 14.25 12.54
N ILE A 437 13.17 13.33 13.29
CA ILE A 437 13.54 13.05 14.68
C ILE A 437 14.02 11.62 14.81
N THR A 438 15.21 11.46 15.39
CA THR A 438 15.66 10.18 15.91
C THR A 438 15.63 10.22 17.44
N MET A 439 14.89 9.28 18.03
CA MET A 439 14.81 9.02 19.46
C MET A 439 15.56 7.73 19.79
N TYR A 440 16.28 7.74 20.91
CA TYR A 440 16.99 6.60 21.44
C TYR A 440 16.47 6.27 22.83
N VAL A 441 16.00 5.04 23.03
CA VAL A 441 15.56 4.51 24.31
C VAL A 441 16.41 3.29 24.65
N ALA A 442 17.35 3.42 25.57
CA ALA A 442 18.35 2.37 25.83
C ALA A 442 17.73 1.07 26.39
N ASN A 443 16.67 1.19 27.21
CA ASN A 443 15.94 0.03 27.73
C ASN A 443 14.55 -0.06 27.09
N ASN A 444 13.49 0.13 27.89
CA ASN A 444 12.13 -0.14 27.46
C ASN A 444 11.40 1.13 27.04
N PHE A 445 10.61 1.01 25.98
CA PHE A 445 9.59 1.97 25.60
C PHE A 445 8.22 1.42 26.02
N SER A 446 7.46 2.19 26.78
CA SER A 446 6.12 1.78 27.21
C SER A 446 5.09 2.90 27.15
N MET A 447 3.88 2.53 26.73
CA MET A 447 2.68 3.37 26.77
C MET A 447 1.54 2.59 27.41
N GLU A 448 0.87 3.16 28.40
CA GLU A 448 -0.20 2.48 29.15
C GLU A 448 -1.42 3.37 29.41
N ASN A 449 -2.54 2.72 29.74
CA ASN A 449 -3.82 3.31 30.15
C ASN A 449 -4.53 4.08 29.04
N SER A 450 -4.34 5.39 28.94
CA SER A 450 -4.99 6.27 27.96
C SER A 450 -3.99 7.29 27.41
N ALA A 451 -2.71 6.90 27.41
CA ALA A 451 -1.61 7.73 26.99
C ALA A 451 -1.64 7.92 25.47
N GLU A 452 -1.26 9.11 25.03
CA GLU A 452 -1.34 9.54 23.64
C GLU A 452 0.02 10.07 23.17
N LEU A 453 0.51 9.56 22.04
CA LEU A 453 1.70 10.09 21.38
C LEU A 453 1.31 10.60 19.99
N LYS A 454 1.48 11.88 19.74
CA LYS A 454 1.27 12.49 18.42
C LYS A 454 2.63 12.73 17.76
N VAL A 455 2.83 12.15 16.59
CA VAL A 455 4.04 12.33 15.77
C VAL A 455 3.70 13.29 14.65
N LYS A 456 4.46 14.39 14.53
CA LYS A 456 4.34 15.38 13.44
C LYS A 456 5.66 15.43 12.68
N GLY A 457 5.67 15.01 11.43
CA GLY A 457 6.88 14.71 10.66
C GLY A 457 7.40 13.31 10.94
N ASP A 458 8.67 13.06 10.64
CA ASP A 458 9.25 11.72 10.65
C ASP A 458 9.91 11.41 11.98
N LEU A 459 9.51 10.29 12.59
CA LEU A 459 10.09 9.82 13.84
C LEU A 459 10.65 8.41 13.66
N THR A 460 11.93 8.26 13.96
CA THR A 460 12.53 6.94 14.21
C THR A 460 12.80 6.78 15.69
N VAL A 461 12.30 5.72 16.31
CA VAL A 461 12.58 5.37 17.71
C VAL A 461 13.40 4.09 17.74
N ASN A 462 14.63 4.17 18.22
CA ASN A 462 15.51 3.01 18.46
C ASN A 462 15.41 2.59 19.93
N ILE A 463 15.00 1.36 20.18
CA ILE A 463 14.68 0.83 21.51
C ILE A 463 15.60 -0.38 21.78
N GLY A 464 16.48 -0.27 22.76
CA GLY A 464 17.51 -1.29 23.04
C GLY A 464 16.97 -2.55 23.72
N ASN A 465 15.69 -2.56 24.09
CA ASN A 465 15.05 -3.70 24.75
C ASN A 465 13.66 -3.95 24.16
N ASN A 466 12.60 -3.92 24.98
CA ASN A 466 11.23 -4.20 24.57
C ASN A 466 10.41 -2.92 24.36
N ALA A 467 9.47 -2.99 23.42
CA ALA A 467 8.41 -1.99 23.23
C ALA A 467 7.05 -2.58 23.67
N GLU A 468 6.37 -1.97 24.65
CA GLU A 468 5.03 -2.40 25.07
C GLU A 468 4.01 -1.24 25.08
N ILE A 469 3.00 -1.33 24.24
CA ILE A 469 1.89 -0.39 24.14
C ILE A 469 0.60 -1.12 24.52
N LYS A 470 -0.12 -0.66 25.54
CA LYS A 470 -1.29 -1.38 26.06
C LYS A 470 -2.40 -0.50 26.62
N ASN A 471 -3.58 -1.11 26.74
CA ASN A 471 -4.81 -0.48 27.21
C ASN A 471 -5.32 0.50 26.15
N VAL A 472 -6.05 1.55 26.51
CA VAL A 472 -6.70 2.50 25.58
C VAL A 472 -5.72 3.58 25.12
N THR A 473 -4.46 3.21 24.82
CA THR A 473 -3.42 4.13 24.35
C THR A 473 -3.51 4.34 22.85
N GLU A 474 -3.06 5.51 22.39
CA GLU A 474 -3.03 5.83 20.97
C GLU A 474 -1.70 6.45 20.53
N ILE A 475 -1.14 5.97 19.41
CA ILE A 475 -0.13 6.69 18.64
C ILE A 475 -0.79 7.25 17.38
N GLN A 476 -0.81 8.57 17.24
CA GLN A 476 -1.35 9.29 16.09
C GLN A 476 -0.21 9.80 15.22
N LEU A 477 -0.25 9.47 13.94
CA LEU A 477 0.79 9.83 12.98
C LEU A 477 0.28 10.96 12.09
N PHE A 478 1.07 12.03 11.97
CA PHE A 478 0.89 13.15 11.04
C PHE A 478 2.23 13.36 10.32
N GLY A 479 2.70 12.29 9.69
CA GLY A 479 4.08 12.05 9.25
C GLY A 479 4.39 10.56 9.43
N THR A 480 5.66 10.16 9.38
CA THR A 480 6.02 8.74 9.43
C THR A 480 6.55 8.31 10.80
N LEU A 481 6.38 7.03 11.14
CA LEU A 481 6.93 6.42 12.35
C LEU A 481 7.61 5.09 12.04
N THR A 482 8.90 5.03 12.34
CA THR A 482 9.64 3.76 12.47
C THR A 482 9.88 3.45 13.94
N LEU A 483 9.27 2.37 14.44
CA LEU A 483 9.56 1.81 15.75
C LEU A 483 10.50 0.62 15.60
N ARG A 484 11.73 0.78 16.06
CA ARG A 484 12.73 -0.28 16.07
C ARG A 484 13.00 -0.74 17.49
N THR A 485 12.85 -2.03 17.74
CA THR A 485 13.09 -2.64 19.05
C THR A 485 14.04 -3.82 18.90
N ASP A 486 15.07 -3.89 19.76
CA ASP A 486 16.09 -4.94 19.68
C ASP A 486 15.56 -6.30 20.17
N GLN A 487 14.47 -6.31 20.95
CA GLN A 487 13.75 -7.52 21.41
C GLN A 487 12.29 -7.56 20.92
N ASP A 488 11.33 -7.75 21.83
CA ASP A 488 9.93 -7.94 21.47
C ASP A 488 9.18 -6.62 21.27
N PHE A 489 8.25 -6.64 20.31
CA PHE A 489 7.19 -5.65 20.19
C PHE A 489 5.85 -6.21 20.70
N LYS A 490 5.18 -5.49 21.60
CA LYS A 490 3.92 -5.91 22.22
C LYS A 490 2.86 -4.81 22.11
N LEU A 491 1.75 -5.11 21.44
CA LEU A 491 0.58 -4.26 21.32
C LEU A 491 -0.68 -4.94 21.86
N LYS A 492 -1.29 -4.40 22.93
CA LYS A 492 -2.30 -5.14 23.72
C LYS A 492 -3.50 -4.32 24.17
N ASN A 493 -4.61 -5.00 24.46
CA ASN A 493 -5.73 -4.52 25.28
C ASN A 493 -6.39 -3.23 24.76
N ALA A 494 -6.89 -3.21 23.53
CA ALA A 494 -7.56 -2.06 22.92
C ALA A 494 -6.65 -0.86 22.60
N ALA A 495 -5.34 -1.07 22.55
CA ALA A 495 -4.41 -0.05 22.05
C ALA A 495 -4.63 0.21 20.55
N ARG A 496 -4.25 1.41 20.12
CA ARG A 496 -4.45 1.94 18.77
C ARG A 496 -3.15 2.52 18.23
N LEU A 497 -2.68 1.99 17.11
CA LEU A 497 -1.55 2.58 16.39
C LEU A 497 -2.07 3.03 15.04
N ASN A 498 -1.98 4.33 14.80
CA ASN A 498 -2.34 4.94 13.54
C ASN A 498 -3.81 4.69 13.12
N GLU A 499 -4.74 4.68 14.09
CA GLU A 499 -6.18 4.45 13.80
C GLU A 499 -6.83 5.67 13.14
N ILE A 500 -6.52 6.88 13.61
CA ILE A 500 -7.18 8.11 13.12
C ILE A 500 -6.88 8.36 11.65
N GLN A 501 -5.61 8.28 11.25
CA GLN A 501 -5.24 8.46 9.85
C GLN A 501 -5.44 7.18 9.06
N GLY A 502 -5.12 6.01 9.64
CA GLY A 502 -5.35 4.72 9.01
C GLY A 502 -4.44 4.44 7.80
N PHE A 503 -3.47 5.31 7.52
CA PHE A 503 -2.54 5.16 6.41
C PHE A 503 -1.43 4.17 6.79
N SER A 504 -1.59 2.92 6.36
CA SER A 504 -0.61 1.88 6.63
C SER A 504 0.84 2.20 6.16
N PRO A 505 1.09 3.04 5.13
CA PRO A 505 2.46 3.42 4.75
C PRO A 505 3.24 4.20 5.82
N ASP A 506 2.55 4.99 6.63
CA ASP A 506 3.15 5.90 7.62
C ASP A 506 3.72 5.19 8.86
N LEU A 507 3.54 3.88 9.01
CA LEU A 507 4.01 3.14 10.18
C LEU A 507 4.78 1.89 9.79
N LEU A 508 6.02 1.78 10.29
CA LEU A 508 6.82 0.57 10.24
C LEU A 508 7.29 0.16 11.63
N ILE A 509 7.10 -1.12 11.98
CA ILE A 509 7.59 -1.73 13.21
C ILE A 509 8.63 -2.79 12.85
N LEU A 510 9.80 -2.69 13.46
CA LEU A 510 10.93 -3.60 13.32
C LEU A 510 11.23 -4.23 14.69
N ALA A 511 10.87 -5.50 14.86
CA ALA A 511 11.08 -6.27 16.08
C ALA A 511 12.26 -7.24 15.94
N GLY A 512 13.27 -7.07 16.79
CA GLY A 512 14.47 -7.91 16.81
C GLY A 512 14.22 -9.36 17.20
N ASP A 513 13.13 -9.63 17.92
CA ASP A 513 12.66 -10.97 18.30
C ASP A 513 11.21 -11.20 17.80
N ASP A 514 10.23 -11.22 18.72
CA ASP A 514 8.82 -11.50 18.45
C ASP A 514 7.96 -10.22 18.36
N ALA A 515 6.86 -10.30 17.60
CA ALA A 515 5.78 -9.30 17.62
C ALA A 515 4.44 -9.92 18.07
N GLU A 516 3.83 -9.35 19.12
CA GLU A 516 2.53 -9.78 19.63
C GLU A 516 1.49 -8.65 19.54
N VAL A 517 0.41 -8.89 18.79
CA VAL A 517 -0.73 -7.99 18.63
C VAL A 517 -2.00 -8.68 19.16
N LYS A 518 -2.57 -8.22 20.27
CA LYS A 518 -3.72 -8.92 20.88
C LYS A 518 -4.77 -8.08 21.59
N ASN A 519 -5.95 -8.67 21.74
CA ASN A 519 -7.07 -8.19 22.57
C ASN A 519 -7.66 -6.88 22.04
N SER A 520 -8.45 -6.96 20.97
CA SER A 520 -9.24 -5.84 20.40
C SER A 520 -8.43 -4.61 20.01
N VAL A 521 -7.17 -4.81 19.63
CA VAL A 521 -6.24 -3.78 19.13
C VAL A 521 -6.55 -3.43 17.67
N TYR A 522 -6.21 -2.20 17.27
CA TYR A 522 -6.13 -1.80 15.87
C TYR A 522 -4.73 -1.25 15.56
N LEU A 523 -4.16 -1.65 14.42
CA LEU A 523 -2.88 -1.18 13.90
C LEU A 523 -3.02 -0.95 12.39
N ALA A 524 -2.66 0.23 11.90
CA ALA A 524 -2.47 0.49 10.47
C ALA A 524 -0.98 0.74 10.19
N GLY A 525 -0.29 -0.25 9.61
CA GLY A 525 1.16 -0.24 9.47
C GLY A 525 1.79 -1.56 9.03
N GLY A 526 3.08 -1.53 8.74
CA GLY A 526 3.93 -2.69 8.49
C GLY A 526 4.56 -3.25 9.77
N ILE A 527 4.64 -4.58 9.91
CA ILE A 527 5.37 -5.25 10.99
C ILE A 527 6.40 -6.22 10.40
N ILE A 528 7.66 -6.07 10.77
CA ILE A 528 8.72 -7.02 10.47
C ILE A 528 9.27 -7.55 11.80
N ALA A 529 9.33 -8.87 11.98
CA ALA A 529 9.88 -9.52 13.15
C ALA A 529 10.85 -10.63 12.75
N ASN A 530 11.94 -10.79 13.49
CA ASN A 530 12.92 -11.84 13.20
C ASN A 530 12.38 -13.24 13.48
N ASP A 531 11.53 -13.45 14.49
CA ASP A 531 10.99 -14.78 14.83
C ASP A 531 9.48 -14.91 14.59
N ALA A 532 8.63 -14.73 15.60
CA ALA A 532 7.20 -14.97 15.47
C ALA A 532 6.37 -13.69 15.49
N ILE A 533 5.36 -13.63 14.62
CA ILE A 533 4.28 -12.64 14.67
C ILE A 533 2.99 -13.35 15.08
N THR A 534 2.42 -12.94 16.21
CA THR A 534 1.12 -13.45 16.68
C THR A 534 0.08 -12.35 16.72
N ILE A 535 -0.99 -12.50 15.93
CA ILE A 535 -2.16 -11.62 15.92
C ILE A 535 -3.35 -12.40 16.48
N GLN A 536 -3.96 -11.94 17.59
CA GLN A 536 -5.01 -12.72 18.25
C GLN A 536 -6.08 -11.93 19.01
N ASN A 537 -7.19 -12.59 19.32
CA ASN A 537 -8.27 -12.10 20.20
C ASN A 537 -8.87 -10.79 19.69
N ASP A 538 -9.59 -10.87 18.56
CA ASP A 538 -10.27 -9.73 17.91
C ASP A 538 -9.34 -8.56 17.52
N ALA A 539 -8.03 -8.79 17.45
CA ALA A 539 -7.07 -7.79 16.96
C ALA A 539 -7.20 -7.61 15.43
N GLN A 540 -7.07 -6.36 14.98
CA GLN A 540 -7.13 -5.98 13.57
C GLN A 540 -5.83 -5.30 13.15
N VAL A 541 -5.25 -5.77 12.05
CA VAL A 541 -4.07 -5.17 11.41
C VAL A 541 -4.45 -4.80 9.99
N LEU A 542 -4.32 -3.54 9.61
CA LEU A 542 -4.37 -3.04 8.24
C LEU A 542 -2.94 -2.79 7.78
N GLY A 543 -2.41 -3.63 6.90
CA GLY A 543 -1.03 -3.50 6.46
C GLY A 543 -0.38 -4.81 6.01
N ALA A 544 0.94 -4.89 6.16
CA ALA A 544 1.75 -6.05 5.81
C ALA A 544 2.52 -6.58 7.03
N VAL A 545 2.71 -7.89 7.10
CA VAL A 545 3.48 -8.54 8.19
C VAL A 545 4.50 -9.52 7.63
N VAL A 546 5.72 -9.48 8.16
CA VAL A 546 6.85 -10.32 7.71
C VAL A 546 7.57 -10.89 8.92
N GLY A 547 7.60 -12.21 9.07
CA GLY A 547 8.40 -12.87 10.10
C GLY A 547 8.52 -14.37 9.86
N ASN A 548 9.44 -15.03 10.56
CA ASN A 548 9.71 -16.46 10.38
C ASN A 548 8.47 -17.33 10.59
N SER A 549 7.58 -16.94 11.49
CA SER A 549 6.25 -17.56 11.65
C SER A 549 5.16 -16.51 11.87
N VAL A 550 4.00 -16.68 11.22
CA VAL A 550 2.85 -15.78 11.39
C VAL A 550 1.64 -16.60 11.83
N THR A 551 1.05 -16.21 12.95
CA THR A 551 -0.10 -16.91 13.55
C THR A 551 -1.27 -15.96 13.76
N LEU A 552 -2.42 -16.30 13.20
CA LEU A 552 -3.68 -15.57 13.40
C LEU A 552 -4.68 -16.43 14.19
N LYS A 553 -5.19 -15.93 15.31
CA LYS A 553 -6.05 -16.69 16.23
C LYS A 553 -7.23 -15.88 16.73
N ASN A 554 -8.31 -16.57 17.08
CA ASN A 554 -9.42 -16.04 17.89
C ASN A 554 -10.01 -14.75 17.28
N ASN A 555 -10.61 -14.86 16.10
CA ASN A 555 -11.24 -13.78 15.33
C ASN A 555 -10.32 -12.59 14.96
N SER A 556 -8.99 -12.75 15.00
CA SER A 556 -8.09 -11.73 14.48
C SER A 556 -8.28 -11.53 12.98
N THR A 557 -8.08 -10.29 12.50
CA THR A 557 -8.17 -9.94 11.09
C THR A 557 -6.90 -9.25 10.62
N LEU A 558 -6.35 -9.70 9.50
CA LEU A 558 -5.33 -8.98 8.73
C LEU A 558 -5.96 -8.51 7.42
N ILE A 559 -5.99 -7.20 7.21
CA ILE A 559 -6.40 -6.56 5.96
C ILE A 559 -5.12 -6.16 5.24
N PHE A 560 -4.81 -6.86 4.16
CA PHE A 560 -3.55 -6.64 3.45
C PHE A 560 -3.54 -5.28 2.73
N ASP A 561 -2.45 -4.54 2.90
CA ASP A 561 -2.14 -3.32 2.16
C ASP A 561 -0.67 -3.38 1.69
N PRO A 562 -0.39 -3.37 0.37
CA PRO A 562 0.96 -3.52 -0.18
C PRO A 562 1.86 -2.29 0.02
N LEU A 563 1.30 -1.17 0.47
CA LEU A 563 2.06 0.06 0.71
C LEU A 563 2.50 0.21 2.18
N ALA A 564 2.14 -0.75 3.04
CA ALA A 564 2.33 -0.63 4.49
C ALA A 564 3.79 -0.45 4.89
N GLY A 565 4.12 0.58 5.69
CA GLY A 565 5.50 0.94 6.02
C GLY A 565 6.32 1.46 4.83
N GLY A 566 5.67 1.79 3.70
CA GLY A 566 6.30 2.27 2.47
C GLY A 566 7.01 3.61 2.61
N ASP A 567 6.43 4.51 3.42
CA ASP A 567 6.92 5.87 3.61
C ASP A 567 7.83 5.97 4.84
N SER A 568 7.85 4.93 5.68
CA SER A 568 8.68 4.89 6.88
C SER A 568 10.11 4.48 6.58
N GLN A 569 11.08 5.08 7.29
CA GLN A 569 12.49 4.72 7.16
C GLN A 569 12.75 3.23 7.45
N GLY A 570 12.96 2.44 6.41
CA GLY A 570 13.27 1.02 6.51
C GLY A 570 14.71 0.73 6.95
N ILE A 571 15.00 -0.54 7.22
CA ILE A 571 16.38 -1.05 7.34
C ILE A 571 16.98 -1.30 5.96
N SER A 572 18.23 -0.90 5.76
CA SER A 572 18.98 -0.98 4.51
C SER A 572 19.30 -2.41 4.02
N SER A 573 18.90 -3.46 4.73
CA SER A 573 19.19 -4.83 4.33
C SER A 573 18.14 -5.84 4.82
N CYS A 574 17.46 -6.51 3.90
CA CYS A 574 17.08 -7.91 4.11
C CYS A 574 18.13 -8.75 3.40
N SER A 575 19.08 -9.34 4.14
CA SER A 575 19.99 -10.30 3.54
C SER A 575 19.18 -11.47 3.00
N SER A 576 19.29 -11.83 1.72
CA SER A 576 18.83 -13.16 1.33
C SER A 576 19.69 -14.19 2.04
N SER A 577 19.15 -14.91 3.02
CA SER A 577 19.80 -16.14 3.42
C SER A 577 20.02 -17.00 2.19
N GLU A 578 21.21 -17.55 2.12
CA GLU A 578 21.64 -18.45 1.07
C GLU A 578 20.59 -19.56 0.90
N ARG A 579 20.00 -19.61 -0.29
CA ARG A 579 18.95 -20.54 -0.67
C ARG A 579 19.45 -21.97 -0.51
N GLN A 580 19.20 -22.62 0.64
CA GLN A 580 19.38 -24.06 0.78
C GLN A 580 18.15 -24.73 0.16
N PRO A 581 18.25 -25.36 -1.04
CA PRO A 581 17.13 -26.11 -1.58
C PRO A 581 16.74 -27.21 -0.57
N PRO A 582 15.43 -27.51 -0.39
CA PRO A 582 15.01 -28.58 0.48
C PRO A 582 15.68 -29.88 0.06
N LYS A 583 16.42 -30.51 0.98
CA LYS A 583 16.89 -31.88 0.82
C LYS A 583 15.67 -32.78 0.80
N TRP A 584 15.21 -33.14 -0.39
CA TRP A 584 14.29 -34.25 -0.56
C TRP A 584 15.04 -35.53 -0.20
N THR A 585 14.79 -36.07 1.00
CA THR A 585 15.11 -37.47 1.27
C THR A 585 13.97 -38.31 0.72
N GLU A 586 14.25 -39.09 -0.32
CA GLU A 586 13.34 -40.11 -0.84
C GLU A 586 13.00 -41.11 0.28
N GLY A 587 11.70 -41.30 0.52
CA GLY A 587 11.13 -42.33 1.39
C GLY A 587 10.02 -43.06 0.65
#